data_AF-D0R2B9-F1
#
_entry.id   AF-D0R2B9-F1
#
_cell.length_a   1.000
_cell.length_b   1.000
_cell.length_c   1.000
_cell.angle_alpha   90.00
_cell.angle_beta   90.00
_cell.angle_gamma   90.00
#
_symmetry.space_group_name_H-M   'P 1'
#
loop_
_entity.id
_entity.type
_entity.pdbx_description
1 polymer ?
#
loop_
_entity_poly.entity_id
_entity_poly.type
_entity_poly.pdbx_seq_one_letter_code
_entity_poly.pdbx_strand_id
1 'polypeptide(L)'
;MPAVPKITYYRAVLIRAYLKDEMASMDKATRTKINQYIYQKDNWVTDNEALTILGNSMPISVPDILIARMGKVLRYYKNLENCPATFQRRVSTVCVNYLYTALCIRKIDKYVSETMALIRTLPFDDRFGLKILITQYFEDMKNGDKKSMQQLKDVLRHAGLTKLANRLQNES
;
A
#
# COMPACT_ATOMS: atom_id res chain seq x y z
N MET A 1 1.77 20.51 -27.65
CA MET A 1 1.19 19.91 -26.42
C MET A 1 2.12 20.25 -25.27
N PRO A 2 1.62 20.77 -24.12
CA PRO A 2 2.46 20.94 -22.94
C PRO A 2 3.02 19.59 -22.50
N ALA A 3 4.30 19.55 -22.11
CA ALA A 3 4.93 18.33 -21.63
C ALA A 3 4.17 17.79 -20.42
N VAL A 4 3.74 16.53 -20.47
CA VAL A 4 3.05 15.87 -19.35
C VAL A 4 3.99 15.89 -18.13
N PRO A 5 3.52 16.36 -16.95
CA PRO A 5 4.33 16.33 -15.74
C PRO A 5 4.88 14.93 -15.46
N LYS A 6 6.16 14.82 -15.07
CA LYS A 6 6.83 13.53 -14.82
C LYS A 6 6.05 12.64 -13.83
N ILE A 7 5.43 13.24 -12.81
CA ILE A 7 4.53 12.56 -11.87
C ILE A 7 3.36 11.86 -12.57
N THR A 8 2.67 12.56 -13.46
CA THR A 8 1.52 12.05 -14.20
C THR A 8 1.93 10.89 -15.09
N TYR A 9 3.09 11.01 -15.75
CA TYR A 9 3.68 9.94 -16.54
C TYR A 9 3.96 8.69 -15.70
N TYR A 10 4.71 8.81 -14.59
CA TYR A 10 5.06 7.65 -13.76
C TYR A 10 3.84 6.99 -13.12
N ARG A 11 2.83 7.77 -12.72
CA ARG A 11 1.55 7.24 -12.22
C ARG A 11 0.84 6.44 -13.31
N ALA A 12 0.75 6.97 -14.53
CA ALA A 12 0.10 6.29 -15.64
C ALA A 12 0.83 4.98 -16.01
N VAL A 13 2.16 4.98 -16.02
CA VAL A 13 2.97 3.77 -16.26
C VAL A 13 2.68 2.70 -15.21
N LEU A 14 2.70 3.05 -13.91
CA LEU A 14 2.44 2.11 -12.82
C LEU A 14 1.00 1.58 -12.85
N ILE A 15 0.01 2.44 -13.09
CA ILE A 15 -1.40 2.05 -13.16
C ILE A 15 -1.64 1.13 -14.35
N ARG A 16 -1.11 1.47 -15.53
CA ARG A 16 -1.22 0.63 -16.73
C ARG A 16 -0.60 -0.75 -16.49
N ALA A 17 0.62 -0.78 -15.95
CA ALA A 17 1.31 -2.03 -15.67
C ALA A 17 0.52 -2.88 -14.65
N TYR A 18 -0.04 -2.26 -13.63
CA TYR A 18 -0.89 -2.94 -12.65
C TYR A 18 -2.17 -3.51 -13.27
N LEU A 19 -2.88 -2.73 -14.09
CA LEU A 19 -4.12 -3.17 -14.74
C LEU A 19 -3.93 -4.28 -15.78
N LYS A 20 -2.73 -4.37 -16.37
CA LYS A 20 -2.37 -5.37 -17.37
C LYS A 20 -1.61 -6.57 -16.81
N ASP A 21 -1.41 -6.63 -15.50
CA ASP A 21 -0.56 -7.63 -14.84
C ASP A 21 0.90 -7.64 -15.36
N GLU A 22 1.37 -6.49 -15.86
CA GLU A 22 2.72 -6.27 -16.41
C GLU A 22 3.69 -5.67 -15.37
N MET A 23 3.30 -5.64 -14.08
CA MET A 23 4.16 -5.10 -13.02
C MET A 23 5.47 -5.89 -12.92
N ALA A 24 5.40 -7.22 -12.99
CA ALA A 24 6.58 -8.08 -12.92
C ALA A 24 7.53 -7.91 -14.12
N SER A 25 6.99 -7.61 -15.31
CA SER A 25 7.75 -7.46 -16.57
C SER A 25 8.27 -6.04 -16.84
N MET A 26 7.96 -5.07 -15.96
CA MET A 26 8.48 -3.70 -16.11
C MET A 26 10.01 -3.67 -16.14
N ASP A 27 10.57 -2.99 -17.14
CA ASP A 27 12.01 -2.95 -17.38
C ASP A 27 12.78 -2.22 -16.27
N LYS A 28 14.05 -2.61 -16.08
CA LYS A 28 14.91 -2.09 -15.02
C LYS A 28 15.15 -0.58 -15.12
N ALA A 29 15.22 -0.01 -16.32
CA ALA A 29 15.47 1.41 -16.52
C ALA A 29 14.27 2.25 -16.07
N THR A 30 13.05 1.83 -16.40
CA THR A 30 11.81 2.46 -15.94
C THR A 30 11.70 2.38 -14.42
N ARG A 31 11.96 1.22 -13.80
CA ARG A 31 11.97 1.08 -12.32
C ARG A 31 12.97 2.03 -11.66
N THR A 32 14.16 2.15 -12.24
CA THR A 32 15.22 3.01 -11.71
C THR A 32 14.83 4.48 -11.77
N LYS A 33 14.26 4.94 -12.89
CA LYS A 33 13.77 6.32 -13.06
C LYS A 33 12.65 6.66 -12.08
N ILE A 34 11.69 5.75 -11.89
CA ILE A 34 10.61 5.91 -10.91
C ILE A 34 11.19 6.03 -9.50
N ASN A 35 12.11 5.13 -9.13
CA ASN A 35 12.76 5.18 -7.82
C ASN A 35 13.50 6.51 -7.61
N GLN A 36 14.36 6.93 -8.54
CA GLN A 36 15.11 8.19 -8.44
C GLN A 36 14.18 9.40 -8.28
N TYR A 37 13.05 9.43 -9.00
CA TYR A 37 12.11 10.54 -8.92
C TYR A 37 11.46 10.67 -7.53
N ILE A 38 11.11 9.58 -6.86
CA ILE A 38 10.47 9.66 -5.53
C ILE A 38 11.43 10.24 -4.48
N TYR A 39 12.72 9.89 -4.54
CA TYR A 39 13.71 10.20 -3.49
C TYR A 39 14.68 11.30 -3.86
N GLN A 40 14.37 12.10 -4.88
CA GLN A 40 15.13 13.30 -5.21
C GLN A 40 15.04 14.39 -4.13
N LYS A 41 14.07 14.27 -3.19
CA LYS A 41 13.91 15.16 -2.03
C LYS A 41 14.12 14.40 -0.73
N ASP A 42 14.87 14.97 0.20
CA ASP A 42 15.11 14.35 1.52
C ASP A 42 13.83 14.21 2.36
N ASN A 43 12.92 15.18 2.23
CA ASN A 43 11.62 15.21 2.91
C ASN A 43 10.48 14.56 2.10
N TRP A 44 10.78 13.62 1.19
CA TRP A 44 9.77 12.98 0.34
C TRP A 44 8.58 12.37 1.10
N VAL A 45 8.74 12.00 2.38
CA VAL A 45 7.66 11.46 3.21
C VAL A 45 6.53 12.47 3.44
N THR A 46 6.79 13.78 3.31
CA THR A 46 5.76 14.84 3.38
C THR A 46 5.23 15.25 2.01
N ASP A 47 5.71 14.62 0.94
CA ASP A 47 5.32 14.94 -0.43
C ASP A 47 4.21 13.96 -0.87
N ASN A 48 3.02 14.51 -1.11
CA ASN A 48 1.84 13.76 -1.53
C ASN A 48 2.05 12.97 -2.83
N GLU A 49 2.83 13.52 -3.76
CA GLU A 49 3.15 12.86 -5.03
C GLU A 49 4.11 11.69 -4.81
N ALA A 50 5.14 11.91 -4.00
CA ALA A 50 6.09 10.87 -3.64
C ALA A 50 5.42 9.68 -2.93
N LEU A 51 4.55 9.95 -1.94
CA LEU A 51 3.75 8.92 -1.26
C LEU A 51 2.84 8.16 -2.23
N THR A 52 2.23 8.86 -3.19
CA THR A 52 1.36 8.24 -4.20
C THR A 52 2.15 7.28 -5.10
N ILE A 53 3.32 7.71 -5.60
CA ILE A 53 4.16 6.83 -6.43
C ILE A 53 4.70 5.67 -5.59
N LEU A 54 5.15 5.91 -4.35
CA LEU A 54 5.61 4.85 -3.46
C LEU A 54 4.56 3.73 -3.39
N GLY A 55 3.32 4.08 -3.02
CA GLY A 55 2.22 3.13 -2.90
C GLY A 55 1.98 2.33 -4.19
N ASN A 56 2.06 2.98 -5.35
CA ASN A 56 1.87 2.32 -6.65
C ASN A 56 3.05 1.44 -7.08
N SER A 57 4.27 1.76 -6.63
CA SER A 57 5.51 1.07 -7.00
C SER A 57 5.91 -0.07 -6.06
N MET A 58 5.19 -0.30 -4.96
CA MET A 58 5.58 -1.31 -3.96
C MET A 58 5.75 -2.72 -4.54
N PRO A 59 4.86 -3.23 -5.41
CA PRO A 59 5.00 -4.59 -5.94
C PRO A 59 6.29 -4.80 -6.75
N ILE A 60 6.82 -3.73 -7.36
CA ILE A 60 8.01 -3.76 -8.22
C ILE A 60 9.29 -3.27 -7.52
N SER A 61 9.18 -2.83 -6.26
CA SER A 61 10.31 -2.34 -5.48
C SER A 61 11.21 -3.49 -5.02
N VAL A 62 12.52 -3.21 -4.96
CA VAL A 62 13.48 -4.13 -4.33
C VAL A 62 13.16 -4.24 -2.83
N PRO A 63 13.15 -5.44 -2.23
CA PRO A 63 12.75 -5.64 -0.83
C PRO A 63 13.43 -4.72 0.18
N ASP A 64 14.77 -4.65 0.18
CA ASP A 64 15.53 -3.83 1.15
C ASP A 64 15.18 -2.35 1.04
N ILE A 65 15.02 -1.90 -0.20
CA ILE A 65 14.63 -0.54 -0.53
C ILE A 65 13.20 -0.26 -0.01
N LEU A 66 12.26 -1.17 -0.25
CA LEU A 66 10.88 -1.07 0.24
C LEU A 66 10.83 -1.02 1.77
N ILE A 67 11.59 -1.89 2.45
CA ILE A 67 11.70 -1.93 3.91
C ILE A 67 12.26 -0.62 4.45
N ALA A 68 13.39 -0.14 3.89
CA ALA A 68 14.00 1.12 4.31
C ALA A 68 13.05 2.31 4.18
N ARG A 69 12.26 2.34 3.09
CA ARG A 69 11.25 3.38 2.83
C ARG A 69 10.08 3.30 3.80
N MET A 70 9.55 2.11 4.04
CA MET A 70 8.46 1.93 5.00
C MET A 70 8.90 2.33 6.42
N GLY A 71 10.15 2.02 6.78
CA GLY A 71 10.75 2.50 8.03
C GLY A 71 10.78 4.03 8.13
N LYS A 72 11.04 4.76 7.04
CA LYS A 72 10.94 6.25 7.02
C LYS A 72 9.49 6.73 7.23
N VAL A 73 8.51 6.09 6.58
CA VAL A 73 7.08 6.42 6.75
C VAL A 73 6.67 6.24 8.22
N LEU A 74 6.98 5.09 8.82
CA LEU A 74 6.62 4.79 10.22
C LEU A 74 7.37 5.64 11.24
N ARG A 75 8.56 6.15 10.91
CA ARG A 75 9.26 7.12 11.76
C ARG A 75 8.58 8.48 11.75
N TYR A 76 8.10 8.92 10.59
CA TYR A 76 7.46 10.22 10.44
C TYR A 76 6.01 10.23 10.96
N TYR A 77 5.22 9.21 10.59
CA TYR A 77 3.81 9.12 10.96
C TYR A 77 3.63 8.20 12.16
N LYS A 78 3.23 8.77 13.30
CA LYS A 78 2.97 8.03 14.55
C LYS A 78 1.49 7.86 14.87
N ASN A 79 0.68 8.84 14.50
CA ASN A 79 -0.76 8.82 14.64
C ASN A 79 -1.39 9.52 13.42
N LEU A 80 -2.20 8.79 12.65
CA LEU A 80 -2.84 9.30 11.46
C LEU A 80 -4.02 10.21 11.78
N GLU A 81 -4.73 10.02 12.88
CA GLU A 81 -5.81 10.92 13.33
C GLU A 81 -5.33 12.38 13.43
N ASN A 82 -4.09 12.59 13.87
CA ASN A 82 -3.46 13.92 13.99
C ASN A 82 -3.00 14.52 12.64
N CYS A 83 -3.06 13.75 11.55
CA CYS A 83 -2.63 14.22 10.24
C CYS A 83 -3.78 14.89 9.47
N PRO A 84 -3.48 15.81 8.52
CA PRO A 84 -4.50 16.29 7.59
C PRO A 84 -5.17 15.14 6.82
N ALA A 85 -6.45 15.28 6.50
CA ALA A 85 -7.24 14.23 5.83
C ALA A 85 -6.60 13.72 4.53
N THR A 86 -5.89 14.58 3.80
CA THR A 86 -5.12 14.21 2.61
C THR A 86 -4.04 13.18 2.92
N PHE A 87 -3.27 13.39 4.00
CA PHE A 87 -2.23 12.48 4.45
C PHE A 87 -2.79 11.23 5.13
N GLN A 88 -3.88 11.34 5.90
CA GLN A 88 -4.60 10.17 6.41
C GLN A 88 -4.92 9.19 5.29
N ARG A 89 -5.53 9.68 4.20
CA ARG A 89 -5.89 8.84 3.03
C ARG A 89 -4.66 8.27 2.32
N ARG A 90 -3.61 9.08 2.15
CA ARG A 90 -2.42 8.69 1.37
C ARG A 90 -1.57 7.68 2.13
N VAL A 91 -1.23 7.99 3.38
CA VAL A 91 -0.39 7.13 4.21
C VAL A 91 -1.10 5.83 4.51
N SER A 92 -2.40 5.84 4.83
CA SER A 92 -3.14 4.58 5.02
C SER A 92 -3.21 3.72 3.76
N THR A 93 -3.23 4.32 2.56
CA THR A 93 -3.13 3.58 1.29
C THR A 93 -1.73 2.99 1.08
N VAL A 94 -0.68 3.74 1.41
CA VAL A 94 0.71 3.24 1.44
C VAL A 94 0.81 2.04 2.40
N CYS A 95 0.24 2.14 3.60
CA CYS A 95 0.22 1.06 4.59
C CYS A 95 -0.50 -0.20 4.09
N VAL A 96 -1.71 -0.08 3.52
CA VAL A 96 -2.45 -1.23 2.97
C VAL A 96 -1.69 -1.88 1.81
N ASN A 97 -1.12 -1.08 0.91
CA ASN A 97 -0.32 -1.60 -0.20
C ASN A 97 0.96 -2.29 0.29
N TYR A 98 1.56 -1.79 1.39
CA TYR A 98 2.70 -2.41 2.02
C TYR A 98 2.32 -3.76 2.60
N LEU A 99 1.24 -3.85 3.38
CA LEU A 99 0.77 -5.12 3.96
C LEU A 99 0.50 -6.16 2.87
N TYR A 100 -0.22 -5.78 1.82
CA TYR A 100 -0.48 -6.68 0.69
C TYR A 100 0.82 -7.14 0.01
N THR A 101 1.75 -6.21 -0.26
CA THR A 101 3.02 -6.55 -0.89
C THR A 101 3.88 -7.44 0.00
N ALA A 102 3.97 -7.10 1.28
CA ALA A 102 4.77 -7.81 2.27
C ALA A 102 4.23 -9.23 2.48
N LEU A 103 2.93 -9.40 2.70
CA LEU A 103 2.37 -10.69 3.10
C LEU A 103 1.95 -11.57 1.92
N CYS A 104 1.42 -10.99 0.84
CA CYS A 104 0.86 -11.75 -0.27
C CYS A 104 1.84 -11.91 -1.45
N ILE A 105 2.82 -11.02 -1.61
CA ILE A 105 3.74 -11.03 -2.77
C ILE A 105 5.16 -11.43 -2.37
N ARG A 106 5.71 -10.84 -1.32
CA ARG A 106 7.16 -10.87 -1.03
C ARG A 106 7.53 -11.68 0.22
N LYS A 107 6.56 -12.09 1.05
CA LYS A 107 6.77 -12.77 2.33
C LYS A 107 7.75 -12.03 3.26
N ILE A 108 7.57 -10.72 3.40
CA ILE A 108 8.33 -9.83 4.29
C ILE A 108 7.54 -9.66 5.60
N ASP A 109 8.18 -9.90 6.75
CA ASP A 109 7.56 -9.64 8.08
C ASP A 109 7.92 -8.28 8.68
N LYS A 110 9.07 -7.70 8.28
CA LYS A 110 9.55 -6.43 8.82
C LYS A 110 8.47 -5.35 8.72
N TYR A 111 8.23 -4.61 9.79
CA TYR A 111 7.25 -3.50 9.85
C TYR A 111 5.78 -3.88 9.64
N VAL A 112 5.41 -5.15 9.49
CA VAL A 112 4.01 -5.56 9.28
C VAL A 112 3.13 -5.12 10.46
N SER A 113 3.54 -5.47 11.68
CA SER A 113 2.76 -5.16 12.89
C SER A 113 2.68 -3.65 13.14
N GLU A 114 3.78 -2.92 12.96
CA GLU A 114 3.83 -1.47 13.10
C GLU A 114 2.96 -0.76 12.04
N THR A 115 2.88 -1.34 10.84
CA THR A 115 2.01 -0.82 9.78
C THR A 115 0.54 -1.03 10.10
N MET A 116 0.16 -2.20 10.64
CA MET A 116 -1.19 -2.46 11.12
C MET A 116 -1.55 -1.47 12.25
N ALA A 117 -0.68 -1.32 13.24
CA ALA A 117 -0.86 -0.39 14.35
C ALA A 117 -1.04 1.06 13.87
N LEU A 118 -0.28 1.52 12.88
CA LEU A 118 -0.46 2.86 12.32
C LEU A 118 -1.83 3.02 11.65
N ILE A 119 -2.33 2.02 10.91
CA ILE A 119 -3.68 2.08 10.33
C ILE A 119 -4.75 2.17 11.41
N ARG A 120 -4.56 1.51 12.57
CA ARG A 120 -5.49 1.57 13.71
C ARG A 120 -5.58 2.94 14.37
N THR A 121 -4.65 3.85 14.07
CA THR A 121 -4.73 5.26 14.51
C THR A 121 -5.57 6.15 13.59
N LEU A 122 -6.21 5.60 12.55
CA LEU A 122 -7.14 6.37 11.73
C LEU A 122 -8.40 6.74 12.53
N PRO A 123 -9.03 7.89 12.23
CA PRO A 123 -10.34 8.21 12.76
C PRO A 123 -11.34 7.09 12.45
N PHE A 124 -12.20 6.80 13.42
CA PHE A 124 -13.26 5.80 13.27
C PHE A 124 -14.45 6.40 12.50
N ASP A 125 -14.30 6.51 11.18
CA ASP A 125 -15.35 6.91 10.27
C ASP A 125 -15.41 6.07 8.99
N ASP A 126 -16.49 6.24 8.24
CA ASP A 126 -16.83 5.48 7.04
C ASP A 126 -15.74 5.57 5.94
N ARG A 127 -14.99 6.68 5.89
CA ARG A 127 -13.95 6.93 4.88
C ARG A 127 -12.80 5.91 4.96
N PHE A 128 -12.61 5.31 6.14
CA PHE A 128 -11.51 4.37 6.41
C PHE A 128 -11.95 2.94 6.72
N GLY A 129 -13.26 2.68 6.82
CA GLY A 129 -13.80 1.37 7.18
C GLY A 129 -13.20 0.21 6.38
N LEU A 130 -13.08 0.37 5.05
CA LEU A 130 -12.49 -0.67 4.20
C LEU A 130 -11.01 -0.94 4.50
N LYS A 131 -10.26 0.09 4.90
CA LYS A 131 -8.84 -0.07 5.28
C LYS A 131 -8.73 -0.83 6.59
N ILE A 132 -9.58 -0.50 7.56
CA ILE A 132 -9.66 -1.18 8.85
C ILE A 132 -10.01 -2.67 8.67
N LEU A 133 -11.00 -2.98 7.82
CA LEU A 133 -11.39 -4.37 7.52
C LEU A 133 -10.26 -5.17 6.87
N ILE A 134 -9.55 -4.57 5.91
CA ILE A 134 -8.40 -5.23 5.26
C ILE A 134 -7.26 -5.44 6.28
N THR A 135 -7.01 -4.48 7.17
CA THR A 135 -6.03 -4.63 8.25
C THR A 135 -6.40 -5.76 9.20
N GLN A 136 -7.67 -5.87 9.58
CA GLN A 136 -8.15 -6.99 10.39
C GLN A 136 -7.90 -8.33 9.71
N TYR A 137 -8.19 -8.44 8.41
CA TYR A 137 -7.92 -9.67 7.66
C TYR A 137 -6.44 -10.10 7.74
N PHE A 138 -5.52 -9.13 7.64
CA PHE A 138 -4.09 -9.43 7.73
C PHE A 138 -3.64 -9.78 9.15
N GLU A 139 -4.27 -9.20 10.18
CA GLU A 139 -4.04 -9.59 11.58
C GLU A 139 -4.51 -11.04 11.82
N ASP A 140 -5.73 -11.37 11.37
CA ASP A 140 -6.28 -12.73 11.48
C ASP A 140 -5.40 -13.74 10.75
N MET A 141 -4.90 -13.38 9.55
CA MET A 141 -3.96 -14.19 8.79
C MET A 141 -2.64 -14.44 9.54
N LYS A 142 -2.09 -13.41 10.21
CA LYS A 142 -0.87 -13.57 11.03
C LYS A 142 -1.12 -14.45 12.25
N ASN A 143 -2.33 -14.42 12.80
CA ASN A 143 -2.75 -15.24 13.92
C ASN A 143 -3.21 -16.65 13.51
N GLY A 144 -3.30 -16.95 12.21
CA GLY A 144 -3.82 -18.22 11.71
C GLY A 144 -5.34 -18.41 11.90
N ASP A 145 -6.09 -17.34 12.18
CA ASP A 145 -7.54 -17.40 12.41
C ASP A 145 -8.31 -17.46 11.09
N LYS A 146 -8.31 -18.65 10.49
CA LYS A 146 -8.99 -18.93 9.22
C LYS A 146 -10.50 -18.66 9.28
N LYS A 147 -11.12 -18.78 10.46
CA LYS A 147 -12.55 -18.56 10.64
C LYS A 147 -12.87 -17.07 10.49
N SER A 148 -12.16 -16.22 11.21
CA SER A 148 -12.35 -14.76 11.13
C SER A 148 -11.99 -14.22 9.75
N MET A 149 -10.91 -14.73 9.13
CA MET A 149 -10.57 -14.43 7.73
C MET A 149 -11.73 -14.74 6.77
N GLN A 150 -12.37 -15.90 6.92
CA GLN A 150 -13.47 -16.32 6.05
C GLN A 150 -14.73 -15.48 6.29
N GLN A 151 -15.06 -15.18 7.54
CA GLN A 151 -16.18 -14.29 7.90
C GLN A 151 -16.03 -12.90 7.27
N LEU A 152 -14.84 -12.30 7.35
CA LEU A 152 -14.55 -11.02 6.71
C LEU A 152 -14.76 -11.07 5.19
N LYS A 153 -14.31 -12.14 4.54
CA LYS A 153 -14.52 -12.32 3.10
C LYS A 153 -16.00 -12.42 2.75
N ASP A 154 -16.79 -13.07 3.58
CA ASP A 154 -18.23 -13.21 3.33
C ASP A 154 -18.97 -11.89 3.52
N VAL A 155 -18.59 -11.08 4.51
CA VAL A 155 -19.06 -9.69 4.63
C VAL A 155 -18.75 -8.88 3.36
N LEU A 156 -17.51 -8.96 2.85
CA LEU A 156 -17.12 -8.28 1.62
C LEU A 156 -17.93 -8.75 0.41
N ARG A 157 -18.15 -10.05 0.26
CA ARG A 157 -18.96 -10.61 -0.83
C ARG A 157 -20.41 -10.16 -0.74
N HIS A 158 -20.99 -10.21 0.45
CA HIS A 158 -22.37 -9.76 0.69
C HIS A 158 -22.56 -8.28 0.35
N ALA A 159 -21.54 -7.44 0.62
CA ALA A 159 -21.52 -6.03 0.23
C ALA A 159 -21.22 -5.78 -1.27
N GLY A 160 -21.14 -6.81 -2.11
CA GLY A 160 -20.84 -6.68 -3.54
C GLY A 160 -19.35 -6.50 -3.88
N LEU A 161 -18.45 -6.62 -2.90
CA LEU A 161 -17.00 -6.45 -3.05
C LEU A 161 -16.28 -7.77 -3.36
N THR A 162 -16.91 -8.66 -4.12
CA THR A 162 -16.39 -10.01 -4.44
C THR A 162 -14.98 -10.00 -5.04
N LYS A 163 -14.67 -9.05 -5.92
CA LYS A 163 -13.32 -8.92 -6.49
C LYS A 163 -12.26 -8.64 -5.42
N LEU A 164 -12.59 -7.84 -4.40
CA LEU A 164 -11.68 -7.56 -3.29
C LEU A 164 -11.52 -8.80 -2.41
N ALA A 165 -12.63 -9.48 -2.07
CA ALA A 165 -12.60 -10.71 -1.27
C ALA A 165 -11.73 -11.80 -1.91
N ASN A 166 -11.80 -11.97 -3.23
CA ASN A 166 -10.99 -12.94 -3.96
C ASN A 166 -9.51 -12.53 -4.04
N ARG A 167 -9.19 -11.23 -4.02
CA ARG A 167 -7.80 -10.77 -4.04
C ARG A 167 -7.06 -10.99 -2.72
N LEU A 168 -7.78 -11.15 -1.61
CA LEU A 168 -7.19 -11.52 -0.32
C LEU A 168 -6.75 -12.99 -0.26
N GLN A 169 -7.04 -13.78 -1.30
CA GLN A 169 -7.05 -15.23 -1.31
C GLN A 169 -5.75 -15.90 -1.81
N ASN A 170 -4.59 -15.22 -1.79
CA ASN A 170 -3.33 -15.86 -2.16
C ASN A 170 -2.79 -16.75 -1.03
N GLU A 171 -3.43 -17.91 -0.90
CA GLU A 171 -2.86 -19.13 -0.34
C GLU A 171 -2.09 -19.85 -1.45
N SER A 172 -0.79 -19.95 -1.27
CA SER A 172 -0.02 -21.13 -1.63
C SER A 172 0.81 -21.55 -0.43
#